data_AF-A0A7S2BSH6-F1
#
_entry.id   AF-A0A7S2BSH6-F1
#
_cell.length_a   1.000
_cell.length_b   1.000
_cell.length_c   1.000
_cell.angle_alpha   90.00
_cell.angle_beta   90.00
_cell.angle_gamma   90.00
#
_symmetry.space_group_name_H-M   'P 1'
#
loop_
_entity.id
_entity.type
_entity.pdbx_description
1 polymer ?
#
loop_
_entity_poly.entity_id
_entity_poly.type
_entity_poly.pdbx_seq_one_letter_code
_entity_poly.pdbx_strand_id
1 'polypeptide(L)'
;NQAYFPKTRAYSGAVDNDLFWRETYNVWSQSYQTNSRAYLFRTYGALASTLEGAQKLIRWNRWESDPVAKNMDDAYTQNTLAVNGGLASRGDLNPYDTSSGYGGPMNSVATNGMILSKHLIEEGAVRMVGGPTWDNQPPFRWSSAPEEIASVPHRGHNDQWQFEWQTFRLQNERAN
;
A
#
# COMPACT_ATOMS: atom_id res chain seq x y z
N ASN A 1 -4.62 -6.12 5.92
CA ASN A 1 -5.57 -5.58 6.92
C ASN A 1 -6.17 -6.75 7.68
N GLN A 2 -5.48 -7.26 8.71
CA GLN A 2 -5.93 -8.42 9.47
C GLN A 2 -6.08 -8.04 10.94
N ALA A 3 -7.15 -8.49 11.59
CA ALA A 3 -7.39 -8.16 13.00
C ALA A 3 -6.35 -8.84 13.91
N TYR A 4 -5.86 -8.12 14.91
CA TYR A 4 -4.90 -8.65 15.89
C TYR A 4 -5.56 -9.71 16.79
N PHE A 5 -6.71 -9.36 17.38
CA PHE A 5 -7.36 -10.20 18.38
C PHE A 5 -7.94 -11.47 17.75
N PRO A 6 -7.62 -12.67 18.29
CA PRO A 6 -8.14 -13.94 17.78
C PRO A 6 -9.66 -13.99 17.69
N LYS A 7 -10.37 -13.51 18.73
CA LYS A 7 -11.84 -13.51 18.76
C LYS A 7 -12.43 -12.69 17.60
N THR A 8 -11.88 -11.50 17.35
CA THR A 8 -12.33 -10.65 16.22
C THR A 8 -12.12 -11.34 14.88
N ARG A 9 -10.97 -11.99 14.66
CA ARG A 9 -10.70 -12.73 13.42
C ARG A 9 -11.66 -13.90 13.21
N ALA A 10 -11.99 -14.63 14.27
CA ALA A 10 -12.93 -15.73 14.21
C ALA A 10 -14.33 -15.23 13.85
N TYR A 11 -14.81 -14.17 14.51
CA TYR A 11 -16.15 -13.64 14.27
C TYR A 11 -16.30 -12.87 12.96
N SER A 12 -15.21 -12.37 12.37
CA SER A 12 -15.25 -11.70 11.08
C SER A 12 -15.19 -12.66 9.89
N GLY A 13 -15.09 -13.98 10.12
CA GLY A 13 -14.89 -14.98 9.06
C GLY A 13 -13.52 -14.91 8.39
N ALA A 14 -12.54 -14.22 8.98
CA ALA A 14 -11.23 -14.02 8.35
C ALA A 14 -10.42 -15.32 8.24
N VAL A 15 -10.61 -16.25 9.19
CA VAL A 15 -9.94 -17.56 9.19
C VAL A 15 -10.49 -18.43 8.07
N ASP A 16 -11.82 -18.53 7.96
CA ASP A 16 -12.48 -19.33 6.93
C ASP A 16 -12.17 -18.80 5.54
N ASN A 17 -12.10 -17.47 5.39
CA ASN A 17 -11.70 -16.81 4.15
C ASN A 17 -10.25 -17.17 3.75
N ASP A 18 -9.27 -17.07 4.66
CA ASP A 18 -7.88 -17.47 4.38
C ASP A 18 -7.78 -18.95 3.97
N LEU A 19 -8.50 -19.83 4.67
CA LEU A 19 -8.55 -21.25 4.34
C LEU A 19 -9.16 -21.48 2.95
N PHE A 20 -10.30 -20.85 2.66
CA PHE A 20 -10.96 -20.94 1.36
C PHE A 20 -10.02 -20.55 0.22
N TRP A 21 -9.35 -19.39 0.31
CA TRP A 21 -8.43 -18.94 -0.73
C TRP A 21 -7.26 -19.89 -0.93
N ARG A 22 -6.64 -20.34 0.17
CA ARG A 22 -5.49 -21.24 0.11
C ARG A 22 -5.84 -22.61 -0.45
N GLU A 23 -6.97 -23.19 -0.04
CA GLU A 23 -7.38 -24.52 -0.48
C GLU A 23 -7.95 -24.51 -1.90
N THR A 24 -8.68 -23.47 -2.28
CA THR A 24 -9.33 -23.39 -3.60
C THR A 24 -8.35 -22.95 -4.69
N TYR A 25 -7.47 -22.00 -4.39
CA TYR A 25 -6.66 -21.33 -5.40
C TYR A 25 -5.16 -21.45 -5.17
N ASN A 26 -4.73 -22.13 -4.10
CA ASN A 26 -3.31 -22.29 -3.74
C ASN A 26 -2.54 -20.96 -3.69
N VAL A 27 -3.20 -19.90 -3.23
CA VAL A 27 -2.59 -18.57 -3.15
C VAL A 27 -1.80 -18.37 -1.86
N TRP A 28 -0.92 -17.38 -1.87
CA TRP A 28 -0.21 -16.93 -0.67
C TRP A 28 -1.17 -16.66 0.50
N SER A 29 -0.81 -17.13 1.70
CA SER A 29 -1.68 -16.99 2.87
C SER A 29 -1.88 -15.52 3.27
N GLN A 30 -3.14 -15.14 3.41
CA GLN A 30 -3.59 -13.81 3.81
C GLN A 30 -3.88 -13.72 5.32
N SER A 31 -3.45 -14.70 6.12
CA SER A 31 -3.61 -14.71 7.57
C SER A 31 -2.90 -13.52 8.24
N TYR A 32 -3.29 -13.19 9.47
CA TYR A 32 -2.63 -12.14 10.27
C TYR A 32 -1.11 -12.29 10.35
N GLN A 33 -0.62 -13.51 10.55
CA GLN A 33 0.82 -13.74 10.68
C GLN A 33 1.50 -13.76 9.32
N THR A 34 0.89 -14.32 8.29
CA THR A 34 1.60 -14.67 7.05
C THR A 34 1.29 -13.78 5.87
N ASN A 35 0.30 -12.89 5.95
CA ASN A 35 0.00 -11.97 4.85
C ASN A 35 1.22 -11.13 4.45
N SER A 36 1.22 -10.73 3.19
CA SER A 36 2.26 -9.94 2.53
C SER A 36 2.81 -8.80 3.41
N ARG A 37 1.93 -7.92 3.89
CA ARG A 37 2.31 -6.75 4.68
C ARG A 37 2.83 -7.12 6.07
N ALA A 38 2.30 -8.16 6.71
CA ALA A 38 2.86 -8.67 7.96
C ALA A 38 4.29 -9.19 7.78
N TYR A 39 4.56 -9.86 6.65
CA TYR A 39 5.91 -10.28 6.30
C TYR A 39 6.83 -9.08 6.06
N LEU A 40 6.41 -8.11 5.24
CA LEU A 40 7.19 -6.88 4.99
C LEU A 40 7.49 -6.11 6.28
N PHE A 41 6.54 -6.00 7.21
CA PHE A 41 6.80 -5.36 8.50
C PHE A 41 7.83 -6.12 9.35
N ARG A 42 7.83 -7.47 9.34
CA ARG A 42 8.88 -8.24 10.04
C ARG A 42 10.24 -8.10 9.40
N THR A 43 10.29 -8.05 8.07
CA THR A 43 11.56 -7.96 7.32
C THR A 43 12.15 -6.55 7.39
N TYR A 44 11.33 -5.53 7.20
CA TYR A 44 11.78 -4.15 6.98
C TYR A 44 11.39 -3.18 8.10
N GLY A 45 10.67 -3.63 9.13
CA GLY A 45 10.19 -2.76 10.22
C GLY A 45 11.30 -2.00 10.94
N ALA A 46 12.52 -2.56 11.01
CA ALA A 46 13.69 -1.89 11.59
C ALA A 46 14.12 -0.61 10.85
N LEU A 47 13.69 -0.42 9.59
CA LEU A 47 13.90 0.84 8.87
C LEU A 47 13.26 2.02 9.60
N ALA A 48 12.17 1.83 10.35
CA ALA A 48 11.48 2.89 11.09
C ALA A 48 12.21 3.35 12.37
N SER A 49 13.52 3.13 12.47
CA SER A 49 14.39 3.64 13.54
C SER A 49 14.74 5.12 13.37
N THR A 50 14.59 5.67 12.17
CA THR A 50 14.68 7.11 11.89
C THR A 50 13.42 7.62 11.22
N LEU A 51 13.24 8.95 11.20
CA LEU A 51 12.12 9.59 10.51
C LEU A 51 12.13 9.25 9.01
N GLU A 52 13.28 9.36 8.35
CA GLU A 52 13.47 9.07 6.93
C GLU A 52 13.25 7.59 6.62
N GLY A 53 13.67 6.71 7.53
CA GLY A 53 13.45 5.28 7.38
C GLY A 53 11.99 4.89 7.56
N ALA A 54 11.25 5.56 8.47
CA ALA A 54 9.80 5.39 8.59
C ALA A 54 9.06 5.92 7.35
N GLN A 55 9.49 7.06 6.79
CA GLN A 55 8.98 7.59 5.52
C GLN A 55 9.16 6.57 4.39
N LYS A 56 10.36 6.00 4.23
CA LYS A 56 10.64 4.94 3.23
C LYS A 56 9.80 3.68 3.45
N LEU A 57 9.63 3.27 4.71
CA LEU A 57 8.90 2.05 5.06
C LEU A 57 7.43 2.15 4.65
N ILE A 58 6.73 3.23 5.02
CA ILE A 58 5.31 3.35 4.69
C ILE A 58 5.05 3.58 3.20
N ARG A 59 6.09 3.95 2.46
CA ARG A 59 6.09 4.14 1.00
C ARG A 59 6.59 2.91 0.24
N TRP A 60 6.85 1.80 0.94
CA TRP A 60 7.48 0.62 0.36
C TRP A 60 6.56 -0.12 -0.61
N ASN A 61 6.94 -0.11 -1.88
CA ASN A 61 6.43 -1.04 -2.88
C ASN A 61 7.50 -1.28 -3.94
N ARG A 62 8.12 -2.46 -3.88
CA ARG A 62 9.19 -2.89 -4.79
C ARG A 62 8.81 -4.20 -5.46
N TRP A 63 7.54 -4.40 -5.78
CA TRP A 63 7.00 -5.70 -6.18
C TRP A 63 7.80 -6.41 -7.29
N GLU A 64 8.34 -5.67 -8.26
CA GLU A 64 9.17 -6.24 -9.35
C GLU A 64 10.53 -6.81 -8.90
N SER A 65 11.12 -6.22 -7.86
CA SER A 65 12.52 -6.48 -7.46
C SER A 65 12.67 -7.08 -6.07
N ASP A 66 11.67 -6.91 -5.20
CA ASP A 66 11.68 -7.38 -3.82
C ASP A 66 11.57 -8.92 -3.77
N PRO A 67 12.57 -9.63 -3.23
CA PRO A 67 12.53 -11.08 -3.11
C PRO A 67 11.31 -11.56 -2.31
N VAL A 68 10.85 -10.77 -1.35
CA VAL A 68 9.65 -11.09 -0.57
C VAL A 68 8.42 -11.03 -1.47
N ALA A 69 8.28 -9.97 -2.28
CA ALA A 69 7.15 -9.82 -3.18
C ALA A 69 7.11 -10.93 -4.25
N LYS A 70 8.27 -11.37 -4.76
CA LYS A 70 8.37 -12.52 -5.68
C LYS A 70 7.88 -13.82 -5.07
N ASN A 71 8.08 -14.03 -3.77
CA ASN A 71 7.57 -15.22 -3.08
C ASN A 71 6.05 -15.15 -2.87
N MET A 72 5.43 -13.97 -3.00
CA MET A 72 3.98 -13.79 -2.99
C MET A 72 3.36 -13.96 -4.37
N ASP A 73 4.18 -14.04 -5.43
CA ASP A 73 3.71 -14.29 -6.78
C ASP A 73 3.31 -15.76 -6.91
N ASP A 74 2.09 -15.98 -7.33
CA ASP A 74 1.58 -17.31 -7.67
C ASP A 74 0.88 -17.25 -9.03
N ALA A 75 0.84 -18.40 -9.70
CA ALA A 75 0.31 -18.49 -11.06
C ALA A 75 -1.17 -18.07 -11.16
N TYR A 76 -1.91 -18.09 -10.05
CA TYR A 76 -3.31 -17.71 -10.02
C TYR A 76 -3.49 -16.19 -10.00
N THR A 77 -2.67 -15.49 -9.20
CA THR A 77 -2.79 -14.04 -9.00
C THR A 77 -1.89 -13.22 -9.92
N GLN A 78 -0.95 -13.86 -10.62
CA GLN A 78 -0.10 -13.26 -11.67
C GLN A 78 0.45 -11.88 -11.26
N ASN A 79 1.21 -11.82 -10.17
CA ASN A 79 1.76 -10.62 -9.56
C ASN A 79 0.78 -9.64 -8.91
N THR A 80 -0.54 -9.80 -9.06
CA THR A 80 -1.53 -8.93 -8.41
C THR A 80 -1.37 -8.88 -6.89
N LEU A 81 -1.06 -10.01 -6.25
CA LEU A 81 -0.77 -10.04 -4.81
C LEU A 81 0.54 -9.35 -4.45
N ALA A 82 1.55 -9.41 -5.30
CA ALA A 82 2.83 -8.73 -5.08
C ALA A 82 2.65 -7.20 -5.17
N VAL A 83 1.95 -6.72 -6.21
CA VAL A 83 1.66 -5.31 -6.46
C VAL A 83 0.78 -4.70 -5.35
N ASN A 84 -0.29 -5.40 -4.98
CA ASN A 84 -1.21 -4.97 -3.91
C ASN A 84 -0.68 -5.26 -2.49
N GLY A 85 0.30 -6.16 -2.38
CA GLY A 85 0.88 -6.63 -1.13
C GLY A 85 1.97 -5.73 -0.56
N GLY A 86 2.46 -4.76 -1.33
CA GLY A 86 3.32 -3.69 -0.82
C GLY A 86 2.69 -2.93 0.35
N LEU A 87 3.53 -2.30 1.19
CA LEU A 87 3.02 -1.44 2.28
C LEU A 87 2.26 -0.23 1.71
N ALA A 88 2.73 0.31 0.58
CA ALA A 88 2.02 1.27 -0.24
C ALA A 88 1.52 0.61 -1.54
N SER A 89 0.32 0.03 -1.53
CA SER A 89 -0.23 -0.70 -2.69
C SER A 89 -0.30 0.15 -3.96
N ARG A 90 -0.11 -0.49 -5.12
CA ARG A 90 -0.13 0.12 -6.45
C ARG A 90 -1.00 -0.68 -7.43
N GLY A 91 -2.25 -0.94 -7.08
CA GLY A 91 -3.14 -1.79 -7.89
C GLY A 91 -3.35 -1.28 -9.32
N ASP A 92 -3.07 -0.01 -9.60
CA ASP A 92 -3.02 0.57 -10.94
C ASP A 92 -1.94 -0.05 -11.84
N LEU A 93 -0.92 -0.68 -11.25
CA LEU A 93 0.17 -1.38 -11.93
C LEU A 93 -0.04 -2.89 -12.04
N ASN A 94 -1.20 -3.41 -11.60
CA ASN A 94 -1.48 -4.84 -11.80
C ASN A 94 -1.47 -5.16 -13.30
N PRO A 95 -0.85 -6.27 -13.71
CA PRO A 95 -0.91 -6.70 -15.10
C PRO A 95 -2.35 -7.04 -15.49
N TYR A 96 -2.70 -6.80 -16.76
CA TYR A 96 -3.98 -7.24 -17.31
C TYR A 96 -4.06 -8.76 -17.29
N ASP A 97 -5.07 -9.30 -16.62
CA ASP A 97 -5.37 -10.72 -16.59
C ASP A 97 -6.77 -10.98 -17.14
N THR A 98 -6.85 -11.79 -18.19
CA THR A 98 -8.11 -12.24 -18.81
C THR A 98 -8.49 -13.66 -18.42
N SER A 99 -7.70 -14.34 -17.59
CA SER A 99 -7.77 -15.79 -17.36
C SER A 99 -8.27 -16.21 -15.97
N SER A 100 -7.97 -15.46 -14.90
CA SER A 100 -8.37 -15.84 -13.53
C SER A 100 -9.67 -15.19 -13.03
N GLY A 101 -10.14 -14.13 -13.69
CA GLY A 101 -11.22 -13.26 -13.18
C GLY A 101 -10.84 -12.42 -11.94
N TYR A 102 -9.61 -12.59 -11.44
CA TYR A 102 -9.02 -11.90 -10.29
C TYR A 102 -7.68 -11.29 -10.70
N GLY A 103 -7.73 -10.17 -11.42
CA GLY A 103 -6.53 -9.48 -11.86
C GLY A 103 -6.88 -8.31 -12.77
N GLY A 104 -5.86 -7.57 -13.19
CA GLY A 104 -6.01 -6.35 -13.96
C GLY A 104 -5.84 -5.09 -13.12
N PRO A 105 -5.59 -3.95 -13.80
CA PRO A 105 -5.47 -2.67 -13.13
C PRO A 105 -6.67 -2.33 -12.28
N MET A 106 -6.40 -1.89 -11.05
CA MET A 106 -7.41 -1.50 -10.08
C MET A 106 -7.23 -0.05 -9.70
N ASN A 107 -8.33 0.70 -9.62
CA ASN A 107 -8.33 2.02 -8.98
C ASN A 107 -8.26 1.90 -7.44
N SER A 108 -7.21 1.25 -6.94
CA SER A 108 -6.97 0.94 -5.54
C SER A 108 -5.48 1.03 -5.23
N VAL A 109 -5.09 2.16 -4.62
CA VAL A 109 -3.70 2.51 -4.34
C VAL A 109 -3.59 3.12 -2.95
N ALA A 110 -2.40 3.08 -2.35
CA ALA A 110 -2.11 3.92 -1.19
C ALA A 110 -2.00 5.38 -1.64
N THR A 111 -2.79 6.29 -1.08
CA THR A 111 -2.93 7.67 -1.60
C THR A 111 -2.16 8.72 -0.82
N ASN A 112 -1.57 8.37 0.32
CA ASN A 112 -0.78 9.30 1.13
C ASN A 112 0.14 8.55 2.10
N GLY A 113 1.00 9.32 2.77
CA GLY A 113 1.80 8.88 3.90
C GLY A 113 1.88 9.98 4.95
N MET A 114 1.82 9.61 6.24
CA MET A 114 1.95 10.55 7.36
C MET A 114 2.85 9.95 8.43
N ILE A 115 3.80 10.73 8.93
CA ILE A 115 4.70 10.32 10.00
C ILE A 115 4.77 11.43 11.05
N LEU A 116 4.73 10.99 12.31
CA LEU A 116 4.94 11.81 13.49
C LEU A 116 6.17 11.28 14.25
N SER A 117 6.83 12.18 14.96
CA SER A 117 7.81 11.88 15.99
C SER A 117 7.45 12.70 17.22
N LYS A 118 8.03 12.37 18.37
CA LYS A 118 7.84 13.16 19.58
C LYS A 118 8.13 14.66 19.34
N HIS A 119 9.24 14.94 18.67
CA HIS A 119 9.64 16.31 18.33
C HIS A 119 8.65 17.01 17.40
N LEU A 120 8.17 16.34 16.34
CA LEU A 120 7.16 16.91 15.45
C LEU A 120 5.85 17.22 16.19
N ILE A 121 5.44 16.35 17.12
CA ILE A 121 4.24 16.59 17.95
C ILE A 121 4.44 17.83 18.84
N GLU A 122 5.60 17.97 19.48
CA GLU A 122 5.94 19.14 20.31
C GLU A 122 5.96 20.45 19.50
N GLU A 123 6.34 20.39 18.23
CA GLU A 123 6.30 21.52 17.29
C GLU A 123 4.90 21.78 16.69
N GLY A 124 3.89 20.97 17.02
CA GLY A 124 2.59 21.03 16.35
C GLY A 124 2.70 20.76 14.85
N ALA A 125 3.59 19.86 14.45
CA ALA A 125 3.95 19.56 13.08
C ALA A 125 3.71 18.09 12.70
N VAL A 126 3.57 17.83 11.40
CA VAL A 126 3.47 16.49 10.81
C VAL A 126 4.19 16.45 9.47
N ARG A 127 4.85 15.33 9.19
CA ARG A 127 5.43 15.06 7.86
C ARG A 127 4.41 14.30 7.05
N MET A 128 4.04 14.83 5.88
CA MET A 128 3.05 14.19 5.01
C MET A 128 3.51 14.20 3.55
N VAL A 129 3.08 13.19 2.81
CA VAL A 129 3.22 13.12 1.36
C VAL A 129 1.89 12.69 0.75
N GLY A 130 1.50 13.33 -0.35
CA GLY A 130 0.30 13.00 -1.10
C GLY A 130 0.61 12.16 -2.33
N GLY A 131 -0.31 11.28 -2.69
CA GLY A 131 -0.28 10.47 -3.91
C GLY A 131 0.30 9.06 -3.76
N PRO A 132 0.12 8.24 -4.81
CA PRO A 132 0.68 6.91 -4.89
C PRO A 132 2.20 6.84 -4.74
N THR A 133 2.66 5.69 -4.24
CA THR A 133 3.99 5.10 -4.50
C THR A 133 4.80 5.68 -5.66
N TRP A 134 5.91 6.40 -5.52
CA TRP A 134 6.81 6.65 -6.67
C TRP A 134 8.30 6.50 -6.34
N ASP A 135 8.62 6.15 -5.09
CA ASP A 135 10.00 5.93 -4.62
C ASP A 135 10.72 4.83 -5.43
N ASN A 136 9.97 3.80 -5.85
CA ASN A 136 10.49 2.65 -6.61
C ASN A 136 9.54 2.18 -7.72
N GLN A 137 8.61 3.04 -8.10
CA GLN A 137 7.56 2.76 -9.08
C GLN A 137 7.39 4.00 -9.96
N PRO A 138 6.89 3.87 -11.20
CA PRO A 138 6.58 5.05 -12.00
C PRO A 138 5.55 5.93 -11.27
N PRO A 139 5.70 7.27 -11.28
CA PRO A 139 4.68 8.16 -10.75
C PRO A 139 3.32 7.87 -11.39
N PHE A 140 2.27 7.85 -10.58
CA PHE A 140 0.92 7.67 -11.10
C PHE A 140 0.53 8.89 -11.94
N ARG A 141 -0.10 8.63 -13.09
CA ARG A 141 -0.59 9.66 -14.00
C ARG A 141 -1.95 9.27 -14.57
N TRP A 142 -2.96 10.12 -14.37
CA TRP A 142 -4.32 9.87 -14.82
C TRP A 142 -4.41 9.68 -16.34
N SER A 143 -3.78 10.56 -17.12
CA SER A 143 -3.82 10.52 -18.59
C SER A 143 -3.14 9.31 -19.24
N SER A 144 -2.30 8.58 -18.49
CA SER A 144 -1.65 7.36 -18.96
C SER A 144 -2.08 6.12 -18.16
N ALA A 145 -3.09 6.26 -17.30
CA ALA A 145 -3.62 5.13 -16.57
C ALA A 145 -4.42 4.21 -17.52
N PRO A 146 -4.55 2.92 -17.17
CA PRO A 146 -5.53 2.00 -17.77
C PRO A 146 -6.90 2.64 -17.96
N GLU A 147 -7.61 2.30 -19.05
CA GLU A 147 -8.86 2.98 -19.45
C GLU A 147 -9.93 2.94 -18.35
N GLU A 148 -10.01 1.81 -17.65
CA GLU A 148 -10.93 1.57 -16.52
C GLU A 148 -10.64 2.49 -15.32
N ILE A 149 -9.41 2.98 -15.21
CA ILE A 149 -8.98 3.94 -14.19
C ILE A 149 -9.10 5.36 -14.73
N ALA A 150 -8.61 5.63 -15.95
CA ALA A 150 -8.60 6.95 -16.56
C ALA A 150 -10.01 7.53 -16.79
N SER A 151 -11.01 6.66 -16.99
CA SER A 151 -12.42 7.04 -17.14
C SER A 151 -13.10 7.48 -15.84
N VAL A 152 -12.50 7.22 -14.67
CA VAL A 152 -13.06 7.62 -13.37
C VAL A 152 -13.00 9.14 -13.22
N PRO A 153 -14.09 9.83 -12.82
CA PRO A 153 -14.05 11.27 -12.60
C PRO A 153 -13.03 11.70 -11.53
N HIS A 154 -12.11 12.59 -11.89
CA HIS A 154 -11.01 13.06 -11.03
C HIS A 154 -10.77 14.58 -11.14
N ARG A 155 -11.85 15.36 -11.27
CA ARG A 155 -11.76 16.83 -11.44
C ARG A 155 -11.03 17.47 -10.26
N GLY A 156 -10.08 18.36 -10.56
CA GLY A 156 -9.26 19.05 -9.55
C GLY A 156 -8.04 18.26 -9.08
N HIS A 157 -7.85 17.02 -9.54
CA HIS A 157 -6.61 16.29 -9.32
C HIS A 157 -5.53 16.76 -10.29
N ASN A 158 -4.28 16.70 -9.84
CA ASN A 158 -3.13 16.80 -10.74
C ASN A 158 -3.12 15.59 -11.68
N ASP A 159 -2.73 15.78 -12.93
CA ASP A 159 -2.57 14.67 -13.88
C ASP A 159 -1.50 13.68 -13.36
N GLN A 160 -0.31 14.18 -13.05
CA GLN A 160 0.78 13.40 -12.46
C GLN A 160 0.88 13.62 -10.94
N TRP A 161 1.03 12.52 -10.21
CA TRP A 161 1.21 12.49 -8.75
C TRP A 161 2.66 12.14 -8.41
N GLN A 162 3.48 13.18 -8.27
CA GLN A 162 4.90 13.06 -7.90
C GLN A 162 5.25 14.12 -6.84
N PHE A 163 4.58 14.04 -5.69
CA PHE A 163 4.83 14.97 -4.59
C PHE A 163 5.94 14.47 -3.69
N GLU A 164 6.73 15.42 -3.20
CA GLU A 164 7.72 15.22 -2.15
C GLU A 164 7.10 15.34 -0.76
N TRP A 165 7.77 14.80 0.24
CA TRP A 165 7.40 14.98 1.63
C TRP A 165 7.44 16.44 2.05
N GLN A 166 6.36 16.92 2.67
CA GLN A 166 6.23 18.27 3.21
C GLN A 166 6.05 18.22 4.72
N THR A 167 6.48 19.28 5.42
CA THR A 167 6.18 19.47 6.83
C THR A 167 5.01 20.44 6.96
N PHE A 168 3.88 19.94 7.44
CA PHE A 168 2.72 20.74 7.78
C PHE A 168 2.79 21.13 9.25
N ARG A 169 2.42 22.37 9.56
CA ARG A 169 2.40 22.90 10.94
C ARG A 169 1.01 23.44 11.24
N LEU A 170 0.54 23.21 12.45
CA LEU A 170 -0.65 23.87 12.95
C LEU A 170 -0.39 25.38 12.93
N GLN A 171 -1.21 26.12 12.18
CA GLN A 171 -1.20 27.57 12.28
C GLN A 171 -1.89 27.95 13.60
N ASN A 172 -1.16 28.63 14.47
CA ASN A 172 -1.78 29.28 15.62
C ASN A 172 -2.59 30.48 15.10
N GLU A 173 -3.88 30.31 14.87
CA GLU A 173 -4.83 31.41 14.59
C GLU A 173 -5.07 32.32 15.83
N ARG A 174 -4.16 32.35 16.80
CA ARG A 174 -4.23 33.19 18.00
C ARG A 174 -2.97 34.02 18.17
N ALA A 175 -2.78 34.96 17.25
CA ALA A 175 -1.92 36.12 17.45
C ALA A 175 -2.44 37.26 16.57
N ASN A 176 -3.58 37.83 16.97
CA ASN A 176 -4.02 39.19 16.67
C ASN A 176 -4.96 39.64 17.78
#